data_AF-A0A1C5UYG5-F1
#
_entry.id   AF-A0A1C5UYG5-F1
#
_cell.length_a   1.000
_cell.length_b   1.000
_cell.length_c   1.000
_cell.angle_alpha   90.00
_cell.angle_beta   90.00
_cell.angle_gamma   90.00
#
_symmetry.space_group_name_H-M   'P 1'
#
loop_
_entity.id
_entity.type
_entity.pdbx_description
1 polymer ?
#
loop_
_entity_poly.entity_id
_entity_poly.type
_entity_poly.pdbx_seq_one_letter_code
_entity_poly.pdbx_strand_id
1 'polypeptide(L)'
;MGSLSKYEQETVINFNAGEQTAVVYTRDKAVMRKLDALVIAFPEVYKLVGETDIDKTYSMPKSCVNYRKPRKLDNKYRELKRAQMKQYNMQR
;
A
#
# COMPACT_ATOMS: atom_id res chain seq x y z
N MET A 1 1.98 -16.78 -21.22
CA MET A 1 1.32 -15.57 -20.67
C MET A 1 2.30 -14.42 -20.79
N GLY A 2 2.00 -13.43 -21.66
CA GLY A 2 2.88 -12.27 -21.85
C GLY A 2 3.00 -11.41 -20.60
N SER A 3 4.10 -10.66 -20.48
CA SER A 3 4.25 -9.64 -19.44
C SER A 3 3.21 -8.55 -19.67
N LEU A 4 2.37 -8.27 -18.67
CA LEU A 4 1.49 -7.09 -18.68
C LEU A 4 2.33 -5.82 -18.85
N SER A 5 1.88 -4.92 -19.71
CA SER A 5 2.43 -3.59 -19.84
C SER A 5 2.27 -2.82 -18.52
N LYS A 6 3.04 -1.74 -18.36
CA LYS A 6 2.91 -0.88 -17.16
C LYS A 6 1.53 -0.25 -17.03
N TYR A 7 0.81 -0.06 -18.15
CA TYR A 7 -0.54 0.49 -18.16
C TYR A 7 -1.58 -0.55 -17.73
N GLU A 8 -1.36 -1.83 -18.04
CA GLU A 8 -2.28 -2.92 -17.66
C GLU A 8 -2.14 -3.32 -16.18
N GLN A 9 -1.02 -2.97 -15.54
CA GLN A 9 -0.76 -3.17 -14.10
C GLN A 9 -1.49 -2.11 -13.24
N GLU A 10 -2.79 -1.94 -13.48
CA GLU A 10 -3.62 -0.96 -12.78
C GLU A 10 -3.96 -1.42 -11.36
N THR A 11 -4.10 -0.46 -10.45
CA THR A 11 -4.72 -0.67 -9.13
C THR A 11 -5.83 0.34 -8.94
N VAL A 12 -7.04 -0.15 -8.72
CA VAL A 12 -8.25 0.66 -8.49
C VAL A 12 -8.71 0.44 -7.06
N ILE A 13 -8.86 1.53 -6.31
CA ILE A 13 -9.38 1.50 -4.95
C ILE A 13 -10.75 2.14 -4.99
N ASN A 14 -11.80 1.34 -4.80
CA ASN A 14 -13.18 1.80 -4.77
C ASN A 14 -13.68 1.88 -3.33
N PHE A 15 -14.24 3.01 -2.93
CA PHE A 15 -14.99 3.15 -1.69
C PHE A 15 -16.04 4.26 -1.82
N ASN A 16 -17.31 3.88 -1.72
CA ASN A 16 -18.46 4.81 -1.77
C ASN A 16 -18.73 5.42 -0.39
N ALA A 17 -19.61 6.41 -0.24
CA ALA A 17 -19.87 7.04 1.06
C ALA A 17 -20.68 6.18 2.05
N GLY A 18 -21.46 5.20 1.57
CA GLY A 18 -22.39 4.40 2.38
C GLY A 18 -21.77 3.17 3.05
N GLU A 19 -20.77 2.55 2.44
CA GLU A 19 -20.10 1.36 2.97
C GLU A 19 -18.96 1.70 3.92
N GLN A 20 -18.58 0.82 4.82
CA GLN A 20 -17.43 1.04 5.73
C GLN A 20 -16.13 0.45 5.17
N THR A 21 -16.25 -0.42 4.18
CA THR A 21 -15.14 -1.12 3.52
C THR A 21 -14.78 -0.46 2.20
N ALA A 22 -13.52 -0.60 1.81
CA ALA A 22 -13.00 -0.31 0.49
C ALA A 22 -12.71 -1.63 -0.22
N VAL A 23 -12.93 -1.64 -1.54
CA VAL A 23 -12.57 -2.74 -2.42
C VAL A 23 -11.36 -2.32 -3.23
N VAL A 24 -10.29 -3.12 -3.16
CA VAL A 24 -9.06 -2.89 -3.91
C VAL A 24 -8.92 -3.95 -4.97
N TYR A 25 -9.01 -3.52 -6.21
CA TYR A 25 -8.71 -4.33 -7.37
C TYR A 25 -7.29 -4.02 -7.85
N THR A 26 -6.51 -5.04 -8.19
CA THR A 26 -5.14 -4.83 -8.68
C THR A 26 -4.70 -5.91 -9.67
N ARG A 27 -3.98 -5.48 -10.70
CA ARG A 27 -3.19 -6.31 -11.62
C ARG A 27 -1.68 -6.17 -11.39
N ASP A 28 -1.26 -5.35 -10.43
CA ASP A 28 0.15 -5.14 -10.10
C ASP A 28 0.63 -6.24 -9.14
N LYS A 29 1.55 -7.08 -9.61
CA LYS A 29 2.15 -8.19 -8.84
C LYS A 29 2.85 -7.71 -7.55
N ALA A 30 3.40 -6.49 -7.52
CA ALA A 30 4.03 -5.96 -6.32
C ALA A 30 2.99 -5.56 -5.27
N VAL A 31 1.85 -5.01 -5.70
CA VAL A 31 0.73 -4.68 -4.81
C VAL A 31 0.06 -5.95 -4.31
N MET A 32 -0.16 -6.95 -5.18
CA MET A 32 -0.70 -8.25 -4.79
C MET A 32 0.12 -8.89 -3.66
N ARG A 33 1.44 -9.03 -3.82
CA ARG A 33 2.28 -9.64 -2.78
C ARG A 33 2.18 -8.93 -1.43
N LYS A 34 2.05 -7.60 -1.44
CA LYS A 34 1.87 -6.82 -0.20
C LYS A 34 0.51 -7.09 0.44
N LEU A 35 -0.56 -7.11 -0.35
CA LEU A 35 -1.91 -7.37 0.16
C LEU A 35 -2.06 -8.82 0.61
N ASP A 36 -1.52 -9.79 -0.13
CA ASP A 36 -1.47 -11.20 0.27
C ASP A 36 -0.78 -11.36 1.64
N ALA A 37 0.37 -10.70 1.84
CA ALA A 37 1.05 -10.72 3.13
C ALA A 37 0.20 -10.10 4.26
N LEU A 38 -0.57 -9.06 3.97
CA LEU A 38 -1.49 -8.43 4.93
C LEU A 38 -2.70 -9.30 5.24
N VAL A 39 -3.24 -10.02 4.25
CA VAL A 39 -4.32 -11.00 4.44
C VAL A 39 -3.84 -12.15 5.34
N ILE A 40 -2.60 -12.61 5.17
CA ILE A 40 -2.02 -13.65 6.03
C ILE A 40 -1.80 -13.14 7.45
N ALA A 41 -1.25 -11.91 7.59
CA ALA A 41 -0.90 -11.36 8.90
C ALA A 41 -2.12 -10.86 9.71
N PHE A 42 -3.15 -10.36 9.02
CA PHE A 42 -4.33 -9.72 9.62
C PHE A 42 -5.62 -10.13 8.87
N PRO A 43 -5.98 -11.43 8.86
CA PRO A 43 -7.14 -11.95 8.12
C PRO A 43 -8.49 -11.37 8.57
N GLU A 44 -8.56 -10.83 9.79
CA GLU A 44 -9.73 -10.13 10.32
C GLU A 44 -9.95 -8.75 9.67
N VAL A 45 -8.88 -8.11 9.21
CA VAL A 45 -8.90 -6.78 8.59
C VAL A 45 -8.90 -6.86 7.08
N TYR A 46 -8.04 -7.70 6.50
CA TYR A 46 -7.85 -7.81 5.06
C TYR A 46 -8.41 -9.13 4.55
N LYS A 47 -9.26 -9.07 3.54
CA LYS A 47 -9.90 -10.25 2.95
C LYS A 47 -9.67 -10.30 1.46
N LEU A 48 -9.28 -11.47 0.94
CA LEU A 48 -9.29 -11.74 -0.49
C LEU A 48 -10.73 -12.07 -0.90
N VAL A 49 -11.27 -11.31 -1.85
CA VAL A 49 -12.67 -11.42 -2.31
C VAL A 49 -12.76 -12.13 -3.66
N GLY A 50 -11.73 -11.97 -4.50
CA GLY A 50 -11.65 -12.64 -5.79
C GLY A 50 -10.22 -12.74 -6.28
N GLU A 51 -9.90 -13.83 -6.96
CA GLU A 51 -8.61 -14.10 -7.56
C GLU A 51 -8.82 -14.74 -8.93
N THR A 52 -8.11 -14.23 -9.91
CA THR A 52 -7.97 -14.83 -11.24
C THR A 52 -6.49 -15.09 -11.50
N ASP A 53 -6.16 -15.67 -12.65
CA ASP A 53 -4.77 -15.91 -13.05
C ASP A 53 -3.94 -14.63 -13.19
N ILE A 54 -4.59 -13.48 -13.34
CA ILE A 54 -3.93 -12.20 -13.66
C ILE A 54 -4.25 -11.07 -12.68
N ASP A 55 -5.32 -11.16 -11.90
CA ASP A 55 -5.79 -10.09 -11.04
C ASP A 55 -6.37 -10.58 -9.70
N LYS A 56 -6.38 -9.68 -8.72
CA LYS A 56 -6.89 -9.94 -7.38
C LYS A 56 -7.72 -8.79 -6.89
N THR A 57 -8.77 -9.13 -6.16
CA THR A 57 -9.68 -8.19 -5.52
C THR A 57 -9.70 -8.44 -4.01
N TYR A 58 -9.48 -7.39 -3.23
CA TYR A 58 -9.42 -7.42 -1.78
C TYR A 58 -10.48 -6.51 -1.17
N SER A 59 -10.90 -6.82 0.04
CA SER A 59 -11.72 -5.97 0.89
C SER A 59 -10.94 -5.60 2.15
N MET A 60 -11.02 -4.33 2.54
CA MET A 60 -10.38 -3.82 3.76
C MET A 60 -11.19 -2.62 4.32
N PRO A 61 -11.06 -2.26 5.59
CA PRO A 61 -11.64 -1.04 6.13
C PRO A 61 -11.13 0.20 5.40
N LYS A 62 -12.00 1.20 5.18
CA LYS A 62 -11.60 2.49 4.58
C LYS A 62 -10.51 3.22 5.36
N SER A 63 -10.42 3.01 6.68
CA SER A 63 -9.40 3.61 7.54
C SER A 63 -7.97 3.22 7.13
N CYS A 64 -7.80 2.10 6.42
CA CYS A 64 -6.52 1.66 5.88
C CYS A 64 -6.09 2.44 4.62
N VAL A 65 -6.99 3.18 3.98
CA VAL A 65 -6.68 4.03 2.83
C VAL A 65 -6.37 5.44 3.32
N ASN A 66 -5.19 5.95 3.01
CA ASN A 66 -4.72 7.24 3.52
C ASN A 66 -4.23 8.16 2.40
N TYR A 67 -4.83 9.35 2.32
CA TYR A 67 -4.33 10.45 1.49
C TYR A 67 -3.23 11.20 2.22
N ARG A 68 -1.97 10.94 1.86
CA ARG A 68 -0.84 11.64 2.46
C ARG A 68 -0.46 12.88 1.68
N LYS A 69 -0.30 14.00 2.39
CA LYS A 69 0.34 15.19 1.82
C LYS A 69 1.75 14.83 1.31
N PRO A 70 2.15 15.32 0.12
CA PRO A 70 3.52 15.17 -0.35
C PRO A 70 4.48 15.71 0.71
N ARG A 71 5.50 14.92 1.04
CA ARG A 71 6.49 15.36 2.00
C ARG A 71 7.40 16.40 1.33
N LYS A 72 7.12 17.70 1.55
CA LYS A 72 8.08 18.78 1.25
C LYS A 72 9.25 18.65 2.22
N LEU A 73 10.29 17.92 1.81
CA LEU A 73 11.54 17.81 2.55
C LEU A 73 12.38 19.03 2.20
N ASP A 74 12.37 20.03 3.07
CA ASP A 74 13.42 21.04 3.04
C ASP A 74 14.78 20.34 3.27
N ASN A 75 15.77 20.63 2.43
CA ASN A 75 17.07 19.96 2.46
C ASN A 75 17.74 20.14 3.82
N LYS A 76 17.56 21.31 4.47
CA LYS A 76 18.03 21.55 5.84
C LYS A 76 17.44 20.56 6.84
N TYR A 77 16.14 20.26 6.73
CA TYR A 77 15.47 19.31 7.62
C TYR A 77 15.95 17.86 7.39
N ARG A 78 16.32 17.50 6.16
CA ARG A 78 16.95 16.20 5.86
C ARG A 78 18.31 16.05 6.52
N GLU A 79 19.15 17.07 6.43
CA GLU A 79 20.48 17.07 7.04
C GLU A 79 20.41 17.02 8.56
N LEU A 80 19.50 17.78 9.16
CA LEU A 80 19.25 17.75 10.61
C LEU A 80 18.86 16.35 11.11
N LYS A 81 17.95 15.68 10.39
CA LYS A 81 17.57 14.30 10.72
C LYS A 81 18.69 13.28 10.49
N ARG A 82 19.51 13.47 9.46
CA ARG A 82 20.72 12.64 9.24
C ARG A 82 21.73 12.83 10.37
N ALA A 83 21.97 14.06 10.82
CA ALA A 83 22.85 14.36 11.93
C ALA A 83 22.32 13.75 13.25
N GLN A 84 21.02 13.90 13.54
CA GLN A 84 20.39 13.27 14.71
C GLN A 84 20.52 11.74 14.69
N MET A 85 20.28 11.09 13.56
CA MET A 85 20.44 9.63 13.42
C MET A 85 21.89 9.19 13.60
N LYS A 86 22.87 9.95 13.09
CA LYS A 86 24.29 9.66 13.32
C LYS A 86 24.65 9.76 14.80
N GLN A 87 24.18 10.80 15.49
CA GLN A 87 24.40 10.98 16.93
C GLN A 87 23.79 9.83 17.74
N TYR A 88 22.55 9.43 17.41
CA TYR A 88 21.88 8.31 18.06
C TYR A 88 22.62 6.98 17.87
N ASN A 89 23.16 6.73 16.67
CA ASN A 89 23.94 5.53 16.38
C ASN A 89 25.33 5.52 17.03
N MET A 90 25.91 6.69 17.35
CA MET A 90 27.18 6.81 18.07
C MET A 90 27.01 6.64 19.59
N GLN A 91 25.81 6.88 20.12
CA GLN A 91 25.48 6.70 21.54
C GLN A 91 25.02 5.26 21.87
N ARG A 92 25.09 4.36 20.90
CA ARG A 92 24.65 2.97 20.99
C ARG A 92 25.85 2.04 20.89
#